data_AF-A0A5C6LMX5-F1
#
_entry.id   AF-A0A5C6LMX5-F1
#
_cell.length_a   1.000
_cell.length_b   1.000
_cell.length_c   1.000
_cell.angle_alpha   90.00
_cell.angle_beta   90.00
_cell.angle_gamma   90.00
#
_symmetry.space_group_name_H-M   'P 1'
#
loop_
_entity.id
_entity.type
_entity.pdbx_description
1 polymer ?
#
loop_
_entity_poly.entity_id
_entity_poly.type
_entity_poly.pdbx_seq_one_letter_code
_entity_poly.pdbx_strand_id
1 'polypeptide(L)'
;MQSIYSSFLPYTLMKYGYLMRGYGSFNARLYLGKDKMRLTSEIGLDPQKAASYGKICDQQLNKKFLKYVNSDSLIGFMSIAFNTEAYMNELPSLFTGMYGKFDEEMSIFGEFLSIALDEKAVAKVVKGDALFLLSGLSEKQVSYSSYNYDPETFEYRDTIKTKTETLPDFLYMFSSDDPRIIERLLQYGIKKEKILQDNGVYSLEQSRKMPFNLHFLIKDGIVFIGTSIKDIRQIQSGSFKGNISKEQKALLSKNNFSLFFNPKTMSASIPAGELGDGAEKMRKLLDGAGNLYMTSTGIKDGYVGVDMVADVPKEKENALQYFLDLIEEMGKLK
;
A
#
# COMPACT_ATOMS: atom_id res chain seq x y z
N MET A 1 -7.99 -25.54 17.91
CA MET A 1 -6.65 -25.84 17.35
C MET A 1 -6.68 -26.40 15.94
N GLN A 2 -7.56 -27.36 15.60
CA GLN A 2 -7.66 -27.91 14.22
C GLN A 2 -7.96 -26.88 13.12
N SER A 3 -8.75 -25.84 13.40
CA SER A 3 -9.08 -24.78 12.42
C SER A 3 -7.94 -23.77 12.16
N ILE A 4 -6.97 -23.67 13.06
CA ILE A 4 -5.76 -22.84 12.88
C ILE A 4 -4.72 -23.61 12.07
N TYR A 5 -4.65 -24.93 12.27
CA TYR A 5 -3.78 -25.83 11.50
C TYR A 5 -4.21 -25.99 10.03
N SER A 6 -5.52 -26.02 9.75
CA SER A 6 -6.02 -26.13 8.37
C SER A 6 -5.91 -24.81 7.57
N SER A 7 -5.70 -23.68 8.24
CA SER A 7 -5.49 -22.37 7.62
C SER A 7 -4.00 -22.07 7.36
N PHE A 8 -3.08 -22.79 8.00
CA PHE A 8 -1.64 -22.77 7.74
C PHE A 8 -1.22 -23.95 6.84
N LEU A 9 -1.52 -23.83 5.54
CA LEU A 9 -0.76 -24.37 4.39
C LEU A 9 -0.24 -25.83 4.46
N PRO A 10 -0.94 -26.80 3.83
CA PRO A 10 -0.35 -27.37 2.60
C PRO A 10 -1.33 -27.71 1.45
N TYR A 11 -2.64 -27.88 1.70
CA TYR A 11 -3.54 -28.48 0.69
C TYR A 11 -3.96 -27.51 -0.42
N THR A 12 -4.13 -26.22 -0.10
CA THR A 12 -4.40 -25.16 -1.08
C THR A 12 -3.16 -24.83 -1.92
N LEU A 13 -1.96 -24.90 -1.34
CA LEU A 13 -0.68 -24.63 -2.01
C LEU A 13 -0.34 -25.72 -3.06
N MET A 14 -0.67 -26.99 -2.76
CA MET A 14 -0.51 -28.11 -3.72
C MET A 14 -1.41 -27.98 -4.97
N LYS A 15 -2.61 -27.40 -4.85
CA LYS A 15 -3.52 -27.18 -5.99
C LYS A 15 -2.96 -26.17 -7.01
N TYR A 16 -2.00 -25.35 -6.59
CA TYR A 16 -1.34 -24.30 -7.37
C TYR A 16 0.10 -24.65 -7.78
N GLY A 17 0.47 -25.93 -7.84
CA GLY A 17 1.86 -26.36 -8.13
C GLY A 17 2.51 -25.78 -9.39
N TYR A 18 1.73 -25.34 -10.39
CA TYR A 18 2.23 -24.61 -11.56
C TYR A 18 2.71 -23.19 -11.24
N LEU A 19 2.07 -22.49 -10.28
CA LEU A 19 2.49 -21.16 -9.82
C LEU A 19 3.82 -21.19 -9.05
N MET A 20 4.21 -22.35 -8.51
CA MET A 20 5.47 -22.56 -7.81
C MET A 20 6.62 -23.00 -8.75
N ARG A 21 6.39 -23.15 -10.06
CA ARG A 21 7.48 -23.44 -11.01
C ARG A 21 8.46 -22.27 -11.11
N GLY A 22 9.76 -22.58 -11.02
CA GLY A 22 10.84 -21.58 -10.95
C GLY A 22 11.06 -20.97 -9.56
N TYR A 23 10.28 -21.40 -8.55
CA TYR A 23 10.52 -21.09 -7.15
C TYR A 23 11.10 -22.33 -6.44
N GLY A 24 12.22 -22.13 -5.74
CA GLY A 24 12.93 -23.14 -4.99
C GLY A 24 12.42 -23.31 -3.56
N SER A 25 13.32 -23.64 -2.63
CA SER A 25 12.97 -23.84 -1.22
C SER A 25 12.38 -22.57 -0.60
N PHE A 26 11.28 -22.72 0.14
CA PHE A 26 10.75 -21.70 1.04
C PHE A 26 11.35 -21.88 2.43
N ASN A 27 11.95 -20.84 2.98
CA ASN A 27 12.55 -20.82 4.30
C ASN A 27 11.87 -19.76 5.16
N ALA A 28 11.41 -20.13 6.35
CA ALA A 28 10.87 -19.19 7.33
C ALA A 28 11.63 -19.34 8.66
N ARG A 29 12.06 -18.22 9.23
CA ARG A 29 12.83 -18.17 10.48
C ARG A 29 12.21 -17.14 11.42
N LEU A 30 11.76 -17.60 12.59
CA LEU A 30 11.24 -16.76 13.66
C LEU A 30 12.32 -16.52 14.72
N TYR A 31 12.59 -15.27 15.03
CA TYR A 31 13.51 -14.82 16.04
C TYR A 31 12.74 -14.06 17.13
N LEU A 32 12.83 -14.54 18.37
CA LEU A 32 12.19 -13.96 19.54
C LEU A 32 13.28 -13.35 20.43
N GLY A 33 13.55 -12.06 20.23
CA GLY A 33 14.53 -11.32 21.01
C GLY A 33 13.94 -10.71 22.28
N LYS A 34 14.73 -9.86 22.96
CA LYS A 34 14.24 -9.11 24.11
C LYS A 34 13.26 -8.02 23.70
N ASP A 35 13.68 -7.15 22.78
CA ASP A 35 12.93 -5.94 22.41
C ASP A 35 12.20 -6.06 21.06
N LYS A 36 12.43 -7.16 20.32
CA LYS A 36 11.89 -7.36 18.97
C LYS A 36 11.55 -8.81 18.68
N MET A 37 10.45 -9.02 17.98
CA MET A 37 10.13 -10.25 17.26
C MET A 37 10.43 -10.03 15.78
N ARG A 38 11.10 -10.99 15.12
CA ARG A 38 11.39 -10.93 13.67
C ARG A 38 11.04 -12.24 13.00
N LEU A 39 10.27 -12.18 11.92
CA LEU A 39 10.03 -13.28 11.00
C LEU A 39 10.74 -12.96 9.68
N THR A 40 11.72 -13.77 9.31
CA THR A 40 12.37 -13.72 8.00
C THR A 40 11.80 -14.83 7.14
N SER A 41 11.24 -14.49 5.98
CA SER A 41 10.74 -15.45 4.99
C SER A 41 11.50 -15.25 3.69
N GLU A 42 12.03 -16.33 3.13
CA GLU A 42 12.83 -16.33 1.90
C GLU A 42 12.31 -17.41 0.95
N ILE A 43 12.33 -17.12 -0.35
CA ILE A 43 12.02 -18.09 -1.40
C ILE A 43 13.17 -18.11 -2.39
N GLY A 44 13.65 -19.31 -2.69
CA GLY A 44 14.65 -19.50 -3.73
C GLY A 44 14.06 -19.19 -5.10
N LEU A 45 14.86 -18.61 -5.98
CA LEU A 45 14.53 -18.35 -7.38
C LEU A 45 15.47 -19.17 -8.26
N ASP A 46 14.98 -19.61 -9.42
CA ASP A 46 15.89 -20.07 -10.46
C ASP A 46 16.80 -18.91 -10.95
N PRO A 47 17.94 -19.20 -11.60
CA PRO A 47 18.90 -18.18 -12.00
C PRO A 47 18.33 -17.10 -12.93
N GLN A 48 17.36 -17.45 -13.79
CA GLN A 48 16.75 -16.51 -14.72
C GLN A 48 15.88 -15.52 -13.96
N LYS A 49 14.98 -16.01 -13.09
CA LYS A 49 14.12 -15.16 -12.26
C LYS A 49 14.92 -14.32 -11.27
N ALA A 50 16.01 -14.86 -10.72
CA ALA A 50 16.91 -14.10 -9.87
C ALA A 50 17.56 -12.93 -10.62
N ALA A 51 18.01 -13.15 -11.85
CA ALA A 51 18.60 -12.07 -12.67
C ALA A 51 17.57 -10.99 -13.00
N SER A 52 16.35 -11.38 -13.40
CA SER A 52 15.25 -10.46 -13.72
C SER A 52 14.84 -9.62 -12.50
N TYR A 53 14.63 -10.26 -11.35
CA TYR A 53 14.27 -9.55 -10.12
C TYR A 53 15.38 -8.58 -9.68
N GLY A 54 16.66 -8.93 -9.91
CA GLY A 54 17.79 -8.05 -9.62
C GLY A 54 17.72 -6.75 -10.40
N LYS A 55 17.42 -6.81 -11.71
CA LYS A 55 17.24 -5.62 -12.56
C LYS A 55 16.02 -4.79 -12.16
N ILE A 56 14.92 -5.45 -11.82
CA ILE A 56 13.67 -4.79 -11.43
C ILE A 56 13.85 -4.03 -10.12
N CYS A 57 14.55 -4.62 -9.16
CA CYS A 57 14.73 -4.05 -7.83
C CYS A 57 15.95 -3.14 -7.70
N ASP A 58 16.69 -2.90 -8.79
CA ASP A 58 17.79 -1.94 -8.85
C ASP A 58 17.26 -0.50 -9.00
N GLN A 59 16.42 -0.09 -8.06
CA GLN A 59 15.91 1.27 -7.96
C GLN A 59 15.67 1.64 -6.50
N GLN A 60 15.96 2.91 -6.19
CA GLN A 60 15.69 3.48 -4.87
C GLN A 60 14.50 4.43 -4.93
N LEU A 61 13.80 4.53 -3.82
CA LEU A 61 12.73 5.51 -3.63
C LEU A 61 13.27 6.94 -3.81
N ASN A 62 12.52 7.81 -4.48
CA ASN A 62 12.88 9.21 -4.61
C ASN A 62 12.99 9.89 -3.23
N LYS A 63 14.22 10.28 -2.86
CA LYS A 63 14.54 10.89 -1.57
C LYS A 63 13.78 12.19 -1.31
N LYS A 64 13.23 12.85 -2.34
CA LYS A 64 12.37 14.03 -2.18
C LYS A 64 11.07 13.69 -1.45
N PHE A 65 10.55 12.46 -1.56
CA PHE A 65 9.33 12.02 -0.86
C PHE A 65 9.45 12.16 0.66
N LEU A 66 10.65 11.96 1.20
CA LEU A 66 10.91 11.98 2.65
C LEU A 66 10.61 13.34 3.29
N LYS A 67 10.60 14.43 2.50
CA LYS A 67 10.25 15.78 2.97
C LYS A 67 8.78 15.91 3.36
N TYR A 68 7.94 15.01 2.85
CA TYR A 68 6.48 15.05 3.02
C TYR A 68 5.98 14.05 4.07
N VAL A 69 6.90 13.40 4.78
CA VAL A 69 6.57 12.48 5.89
C VAL A 69 6.52 13.29 7.19
N ASN A 70 5.37 13.27 7.84
CA ASN A 70 5.19 13.77 9.21
C ASN A 70 5.06 12.58 10.17
N SER A 71 6.11 12.28 10.92
CA SER A 71 6.17 11.14 11.82
C SER A 71 5.20 11.24 12.99
N ASP A 72 4.82 12.45 13.41
CA ASP A 72 4.00 12.65 14.61
C ASP A 72 2.56 12.18 14.39
N SER A 73 2.03 12.37 13.17
CA SER A 73 0.68 11.93 12.79
C SER A 73 0.67 10.61 12.00
N LEU A 74 1.82 10.01 11.72
CA LEU A 74 1.89 8.86 10.83
C LEU A 74 1.32 7.59 11.50
N ILE A 75 0.21 7.09 10.96
CA ILE A 75 -0.28 5.74 11.26
C ILE A 75 0.60 4.71 10.56
N GLY A 76 0.96 4.96 9.31
CA GLY A 76 1.78 4.02 8.56
C GLY A 76 2.20 4.52 7.20
N PHE A 77 3.11 3.79 6.58
CA PHE A 77 3.48 4.00 5.19
C PHE A 77 3.68 2.68 4.45
N MET A 78 3.57 2.74 3.14
CA MET A 78 4.04 1.70 2.22
C MET A 78 4.84 2.35 1.11
N SER A 79 6.04 1.83 0.87
CA SER A 79 6.91 2.27 -0.22
C SER A 79 7.25 1.12 -1.15
N ILE A 80 7.26 1.43 -2.43
CA ILE A 80 7.78 0.56 -3.48
C ILE A 80 8.78 1.35 -4.32
N ALA A 81 9.83 0.70 -4.78
CA ALA A 81 10.80 1.22 -5.72
C ALA A 81 11.27 0.07 -6.59
N PHE A 82 10.91 0.12 -7.86
CA PHE A 82 11.37 -0.78 -8.89
C PHE A 82 11.59 0.01 -10.17
N ASN A 83 12.40 -0.53 -11.07
CA ASN A 83 12.62 0.04 -12.39
C ASN A 83 11.48 -0.39 -13.31
N THR A 84 10.61 0.56 -13.69
CA THR A 84 9.46 0.29 -14.59
C THR A 84 9.90 -0.25 -15.94
N GLU A 85 10.97 0.30 -16.54
CA GLU A 85 11.48 -0.16 -17.84
C GLU A 85 11.97 -1.61 -17.73
N ALA A 86 12.78 -1.92 -16.70
CA ALA A 86 13.22 -3.28 -16.44
C ALA A 86 12.04 -4.20 -16.13
N TYR A 87 11.05 -3.77 -15.36
CA TYR A 87 9.85 -4.55 -15.06
C TYR A 87 9.07 -4.93 -16.32
N MET A 88 8.89 -3.99 -17.25
CA MET A 88 8.21 -4.26 -18.51
C MET A 88 9.02 -5.18 -19.42
N ASN A 89 10.33 -4.96 -19.54
CA ASN A 89 11.23 -5.78 -20.34
C ASN A 89 11.36 -7.22 -19.81
N GLU A 90 11.37 -7.37 -18.49
CA GLU A 90 11.54 -8.66 -17.82
C GLU A 90 10.20 -9.37 -17.56
N LEU A 91 9.06 -8.71 -17.82
CA LEU A 91 7.73 -9.26 -17.58
C LEU A 91 7.56 -10.67 -18.19
N PRO A 92 7.92 -10.93 -19.47
CA PRO A 92 7.78 -12.27 -20.06
C PRO A 92 8.58 -13.33 -19.30
N SER A 93 9.79 -12.98 -18.84
CA SER A 93 10.67 -13.90 -18.11
C SER A 93 10.13 -14.27 -16.72
N LEU A 94 9.47 -13.34 -16.03
CA LEU A 94 8.85 -13.60 -14.72
C LEU A 94 7.70 -14.61 -14.81
N PHE A 95 6.95 -14.56 -15.91
CA PHE A 95 5.78 -15.37 -16.16
C PHE A 95 6.08 -16.67 -16.92
N THR A 96 7.31 -16.83 -17.42
CA THR A 96 7.74 -18.06 -18.09
C THR A 96 7.59 -19.26 -17.15
N GLY A 97 6.92 -20.31 -17.60
CA GLY A 97 6.69 -21.53 -16.81
C GLY A 97 5.49 -21.46 -15.88
N MET A 98 4.84 -20.30 -15.74
CA MET A 98 3.68 -20.08 -14.86
C MET A 98 2.37 -20.56 -15.50
N TYR A 99 2.29 -20.54 -16.84
CA TYR A 99 1.06 -20.83 -17.59
C TYR A 99 1.07 -22.21 -18.26
N GLY A 100 2.19 -22.92 -18.21
CA GLY A 100 2.30 -24.32 -18.60
C GLY A 100 2.06 -24.52 -20.10
N LYS A 101 0.83 -24.89 -20.49
CA LYS A 101 0.48 -25.11 -21.90
C LYS A 101 0.34 -23.82 -22.72
N PHE A 102 0.25 -22.67 -22.05
CA PHE A 102 0.07 -21.35 -22.69
C PHE A 102 1.33 -20.46 -22.59
N ASP A 103 2.48 -21.03 -22.23
CA ASP A 103 3.72 -20.27 -22.03
C ASP A 103 4.20 -19.61 -23.34
N GLU A 104 4.00 -20.28 -24.49
CA GLU A 104 4.39 -19.76 -25.80
C GLU A 104 3.50 -18.59 -26.23
N GLU A 105 2.17 -18.72 -26.10
CA GLU A 105 1.21 -17.65 -26.41
C GLU A 105 1.36 -16.45 -25.48
N MET A 106 1.69 -16.67 -24.20
CA MET A 106 1.93 -15.59 -23.25
C MET A 106 3.29 -14.90 -23.47
N SER A 107 4.32 -15.63 -23.91
CA SER A 107 5.59 -15.02 -24.35
C SER A 107 5.35 -14.09 -25.54
N ILE A 108 4.61 -14.57 -26.55
CA ILE A 108 4.23 -13.76 -27.73
C ILE A 108 3.38 -12.54 -27.33
N PHE A 109 2.44 -12.71 -26.39
CA PHE A 109 1.64 -11.59 -25.87
C PHE A 109 2.50 -10.57 -25.11
N GLY A 110 3.47 -11.03 -24.30
CA GLY A 110 4.43 -10.17 -23.62
C GLY A 110 5.31 -9.39 -24.59
N GLU A 111 5.82 -10.05 -25.63
CA GLU A 111 6.55 -9.41 -26.73
C GLU A 111 5.68 -8.40 -27.48
N PHE A 112 4.41 -8.71 -27.73
CA PHE A 112 3.46 -7.78 -28.35
C PHE A 112 3.19 -6.54 -27.47
N LEU A 113 3.01 -6.72 -26.16
CA LEU A 113 2.85 -5.59 -25.22
C LEU A 113 4.10 -4.72 -25.18
N SER A 114 5.29 -5.32 -25.25
CA SER A 114 6.56 -4.59 -25.36
C SER A 114 6.67 -3.81 -26.67
N ILE A 115 6.25 -4.39 -27.80
CA ILE A 115 6.23 -3.68 -29.09
C ILE A 115 5.18 -2.56 -29.11
N ALA A 116 4.00 -2.78 -28.50
CA ALA A 116 2.89 -1.84 -28.52
C ALA A 116 3.08 -0.66 -27.54
N LEU A 117 3.81 -0.86 -26.45
CA LEU A 117 4.08 0.14 -25.43
C LEU A 117 5.55 0.54 -25.48
N ASP A 118 5.82 1.82 -25.75
CA ASP A 118 7.18 2.34 -25.55
C ASP A 118 7.49 2.36 -24.04
N GLU A 119 8.22 1.35 -23.56
CA GLU A 119 8.53 1.17 -22.13
C GLU A 119 9.30 2.36 -21.58
N LYS A 120 10.12 3.02 -22.41
CA LYS A 120 10.85 4.22 -22.02
C LYS A 120 9.90 5.40 -21.86
N ALA A 121 8.90 5.52 -22.71
CA ALA A 121 7.85 6.52 -22.53
C ALA A 121 7.02 6.24 -21.27
N VAL A 122 6.64 4.98 -21.02
CA VAL A 122 5.91 4.59 -19.80
C VAL A 122 6.74 4.84 -18.53
N ALA A 123 8.03 4.47 -18.54
CA ALA A 123 8.95 4.67 -17.42
C ALA A 123 9.22 6.14 -17.12
N LYS A 124 9.13 7.03 -18.13
CA LYS A 124 9.18 8.49 -17.89
C LYS A 124 7.91 9.00 -17.22
N VAL A 125 6.75 8.43 -17.52
CA VAL A 125 5.47 8.83 -16.91
C VAL A 125 5.34 8.29 -15.49
N VAL A 126 5.70 7.02 -15.27
CA VAL A 126 5.70 6.35 -13.96
C VAL A 126 7.03 5.64 -13.76
N LYS A 127 7.91 6.20 -12.92
CA LYS A 127 9.28 5.69 -12.75
C LYS A 127 9.37 4.37 -11.98
N GLY A 128 8.30 3.96 -11.30
CA GLY A 128 8.24 2.71 -10.54
C GLY A 128 8.61 2.88 -9.06
N ASP A 129 8.73 4.12 -8.59
CA ASP A 129 8.82 4.44 -7.17
C ASP A 129 7.59 5.18 -6.67
N ALA A 130 7.05 4.74 -5.54
CA ALA A 130 5.89 5.34 -4.92
C ALA A 130 5.94 5.23 -3.39
N LEU A 131 5.34 6.22 -2.73
CA LEU A 131 5.17 6.28 -1.27
C LEU A 131 3.72 6.62 -0.94
N PHE A 132 3.05 5.70 -0.25
CA PHE A 132 1.75 5.91 0.36
C PHE A 132 1.94 6.20 1.85
N LEU A 133 1.33 7.29 2.33
CA LEU A 133 1.32 7.71 3.73
C LEU A 133 -0.11 7.70 4.23
N LEU A 134 -0.34 7.06 5.38
CA LEU A 134 -1.60 7.11 6.12
C LEU A 134 -1.38 7.91 7.40
N SER A 135 -2.04 9.04 7.52
CA SER A 135 -1.81 10.02 8.61
C SER A 135 -2.98 10.15 9.58
N GLY A 136 -4.12 9.52 9.31
CA GLY A 136 -5.28 9.70 10.16
C GLY A 136 -6.54 9.03 9.63
N LEU A 137 -7.59 9.12 10.43
CA LEU A 137 -8.97 8.89 10.04
C LEU A 137 -9.76 10.16 10.37
N SER A 138 -10.59 10.61 9.44
CA SER A 138 -11.44 11.79 9.62
C SER A 138 -12.90 11.45 9.32
N GLU A 139 -13.80 11.95 10.16
CA GLU A 139 -15.24 11.91 9.90
C GLU A 139 -15.60 12.88 8.76
N LYS A 140 -16.26 12.37 7.72
CA LYS A 140 -16.75 13.17 6.59
C LYS A 140 -18.22 12.87 6.33
N GLN A 141 -18.99 13.91 5.97
CA GLN A 141 -20.35 13.71 5.49
C GLN A 141 -20.32 13.21 4.06
N VAL A 142 -20.79 11.99 3.84
CA VAL A 142 -20.93 11.38 2.51
C VAL A 142 -22.40 11.33 2.11
N SER A 143 -22.67 11.57 0.84
CA SER A 143 -24.02 11.51 0.27
C SER A 143 -24.30 10.13 -0.33
N TYR A 144 -25.46 9.54 -0.01
CA TYR A 144 -25.94 8.28 -0.59
C TYR A 144 -27.36 8.40 -1.10
N SER A 145 -27.68 7.66 -2.17
CA SER A 145 -29.03 7.57 -2.72
C SER A 145 -29.86 6.58 -1.90
N SER A 146 -30.99 7.04 -1.40
CA SER A 146 -32.05 6.24 -0.78
C SER A 146 -33.30 6.34 -1.64
N TYR A 147 -34.05 5.25 -1.72
CA TYR A 147 -35.37 5.27 -2.33
C TYR A 147 -36.40 5.53 -1.24
N ASN A 148 -37.27 6.50 -1.46
CA ASN A 148 -38.47 6.65 -0.64
C ASN A 148 -39.64 6.08 -1.46
N TYR A 149 -40.25 5.03 -0.95
CA TYR A 149 -41.45 4.43 -1.53
C TYR A 149 -42.66 5.12 -0.92
N ASP A 150 -43.49 5.71 -1.77
CA ASP A 150 -44.78 6.26 -1.37
C ASP A 150 -45.85 5.15 -1.47
N PRO A 151 -46.38 4.64 -0.34
CA PRO A 151 -47.35 3.56 -0.35
C PRO A 151 -48.74 3.99 -0.88
N GLU A 152 -49.03 5.30 -0.97
CA GLU A 152 -50.30 5.80 -1.50
C GLU A 152 -50.25 5.97 -3.02
N THR A 153 -49.10 6.41 -3.56
CA THR A 153 -48.94 6.65 -5.01
C THR A 153 -48.18 5.54 -5.73
N PHE A 154 -47.60 4.57 -5.01
CA PHE A 154 -46.75 3.49 -5.53
C PHE A 154 -45.51 3.99 -6.31
N GLU A 155 -45.13 5.27 -6.13
CA GLU A 155 -43.99 5.88 -6.80
C GLU A 155 -42.70 5.70 -5.98
N TYR A 156 -41.58 5.50 -6.69
CA TYR A 156 -40.24 5.57 -6.11
C TYR A 156 -39.65 6.94 -6.36
N ARG A 157 -39.27 7.66 -5.30
CA ARG A 157 -38.53 8.92 -5.40
C ARG A 157 -37.09 8.72 -4.96
N ASP A 158 -36.17 9.05 -5.86
CA ASP A 158 -34.75 9.16 -5.52
C ASP A 158 -34.56 10.29 -4.51
N THR A 159 -34.00 9.95 -3.34
CA THR A 159 -33.66 10.92 -2.31
C THR A 159 -32.16 10.85 -2.02
N ILE A 160 -31.50 12.00 -1.93
CA ILE A 160 -30.12 12.09 -1.48
C ILE A 160 -30.15 12.25 0.03
N LYS A 161 -29.57 11.29 0.76
CA LYS A 161 -29.34 11.36 2.20
C LYS A 161 -27.86 11.55 2.47
N THR A 162 -27.53 12.17 3.59
CA THR A 162 -26.15 12.24 4.08
C THR A 162 -25.97 11.30 5.27
N LYS A 163 -24.78 10.72 5.39
CA LYS A 163 -24.34 10.04 6.61
C LYS A 163 -22.90 10.44 6.91
N THR A 164 -22.53 10.41 8.17
CA THR A 164 -21.14 10.55 8.58
C THR A 164 -20.45 9.21 8.36
N GLU A 165 -19.32 9.22 7.66
CA GLU A 165 -18.43 8.07 7.51
C GLU A 165 -17.01 8.44 7.96
N THR A 166 -16.34 7.49 8.62
CA THR A 166 -14.94 7.58 8.99
C THR A 166 -14.07 7.16 7.79
N LEU A 167 -13.31 8.11 7.22
CA LEU A 167 -12.50 7.88 6.02
C LEU A 167 -11.01 8.12 6.30
N PRO A 168 -10.09 7.35 5.68
CA PRO A 168 -8.65 7.56 5.84
C PRO A 168 -8.17 8.88 5.25
N ASP A 169 -7.26 9.53 5.97
CA ASP A 169 -6.45 10.62 5.45
C ASP A 169 -5.11 10.11 4.96
N PHE A 170 -4.86 10.30 3.67
CA PHE A 170 -3.68 9.78 3.03
C PHE A 170 -3.04 10.75 2.04
N LEU A 171 -1.75 10.52 1.79
CA LEU A 171 -0.97 11.14 0.73
C LEU A 171 -0.21 10.05 -0.03
N TYR A 172 -0.49 9.96 -1.32
CA TYR A 172 0.21 9.11 -2.26
C TYR A 172 1.12 9.96 -3.15
N MET A 173 2.35 9.51 -3.34
CA MET A 173 3.37 10.15 -4.16
C MET A 173 4.01 9.14 -5.09
N PHE A 174 4.25 9.53 -6.33
CA PHE A 174 5.10 8.79 -7.25
C PHE A 174 5.89 9.73 -8.16
N SER A 175 7.03 9.27 -8.67
CA SER A 175 7.87 10.10 -9.53
C SER A 175 7.45 10.02 -10.99
N SER A 176 7.55 11.16 -11.68
CA SER A 176 7.26 11.31 -13.10
C SER A 176 8.25 12.30 -13.71
N ASP A 177 9.04 11.86 -14.68
CA ASP A 177 9.91 12.72 -15.50
C ASP A 177 9.12 13.35 -16.66
N ASP A 178 7.98 12.76 -17.03
CA ASP A 178 7.07 13.25 -18.07
C ASP A 178 5.60 13.14 -17.63
N PRO A 179 5.07 14.16 -16.92
CA PRO A 179 3.71 14.12 -16.41
C PRO A 179 2.65 14.45 -17.48
N ARG A 180 3.01 14.69 -18.75
CA ARG A 180 2.08 15.22 -19.78
C ARG A 180 0.85 14.34 -19.99
N ILE A 181 1.00 13.01 -19.92
CA ILE A 181 -0.15 12.10 -20.02
C ILE A 181 -1.10 12.28 -18.84
N ILE A 182 -0.55 12.45 -17.64
CA ILE A 182 -1.32 12.67 -16.40
C ILE A 182 -2.04 14.01 -16.49
N GLU A 183 -1.35 15.06 -16.93
CA GLU A 183 -1.95 16.38 -17.19
C GLU A 183 -3.10 16.29 -18.20
N ARG A 184 -2.93 15.56 -19.31
CA ARG A 184 -4.00 15.36 -20.30
C ARG A 184 -5.20 14.64 -19.73
N LEU A 185 -5.01 13.65 -18.85
CA LEU A 185 -6.11 12.96 -18.16
C LEU A 185 -6.85 13.92 -17.20
N LEU A 186 -6.12 14.76 -16.47
CA LEU A 186 -6.71 15.78 -15.60
C LEU A 186 -7.51 16.81 -16.40
N GLN A 187 -6.95 17.28 -17.53
CA GLN A 187 -7.64 18.20 -18.45
C GLN A 187 -8.89 17.58 -19.08
N TYR A 188 -8.84 16.29 -19.41
CA TYR A 188 -10.02 15.56 -19.87
C TYR A 188 -11.10 15.50 -18.77
N GLY A 189 -10.72 15.28 -17.51
CA GLY A 189 -11.62 15.33 -16.36
C GLY A 189 -12.26 16.71 -16.16
N ILE A 190 -11.50 17.80 -16.36
CA ILE A 190 -12.03 19.17 -16.35
C ILE A 190 -13.07 19.35 -17.45
N LYS A 191 -12.75 18.95 -18.69
CA LYS A 191 -13.68 19.02 -19.83
C LYS A 191 -14.97 18.21 -19.62
N LYS A 192 -14.91 17.15 -18.80
CA LYS A 192 -16.06 16.32 -18.42
C LYS A 192 -16.77 16.81 -17.15
N GLU A 193 -16.40 17.98 -16.62
CA GLU A 193 -16.97 18.57 -15.41
C GLU A 193 -16.87 17.61 -14.20
N LYS A 194 -15.83 16.77 -14.18
CA LYS A 194 -15.54 15.85 -13.07
C LYS A 194 -14.40 16.34 -12.18
N ILE A 195 -13.56 17.23 -12.69
CA ILE A 195 -12.42 17.77 -11.96
C ILE A 195 -12.55 19.29 -11.91
N LEU A 196 -12.44 19.84 -10.71
CA LEU A 196 -12.30 21.26 -10.46
C LEU A 196 -10.81 21.62 -10.45
N GLN A 197 -10.44 22.71 -11.11
CA GLN A 197 -9.08 23.22 -11.07
C GLN A 197 -9.07 24.57 -10.38
N ASP A 198 -8.20 24.72 -9.37
CA ASP A 198 -7.97 25.98 -8.68
C ASP A 198 -6.48 26.19 -8.45
N ASN A 199 -5.92 27.23 -9.08
CA ASN A 199 -4.52 27.62 -8.95
C ASN A 199 -3.54 26.45 -9.11
N GLY A 200 -3.73 25.58 -10.12
CA GLY A 200 -2.82 24.45 -10.38
C GLY A 200 -2.98 23.22 -9.47
N VAL A 201 -3.95 23.23 -8.55
CA VAL A 201 -4.41 22.02 -7.85
C VAL A 201 -5.69 21.54 -8.51
N TYR A 202 -5.76 20.24 -8.78
CA TYR A 202 -6.93 19.60 -9.37
C TYR A 202 -7.66 18.84 -8.27
N SER A 203 -8.98 18.95 -8.22
CA SER A 203 -9.80 18.31 -7.19
C SER A 203 -10.93 17.51 -7.84
N LEU A 204 -11.04 16.25 -7.45
CA LEU A 204 -12.17 15.39 -7.71
C LEU A 204 -13.02 15.36 -6.44
N GLU A 205 -14.23 15.87 -6.51
CA GLU A 205 -15.16 15.80 -5.40
C GLU A 205 -15.71 14.39 -5.20
N GLN A 206 -16.08 14.10 -3.96
CA GLN A 206 -16.69 12.84 -3.60
C GLN A 206 -17.93 12.55 -4.45
N SER A 207 -18.16 11.27 -4.73
CA SER A 207 -19.31 10.77 -5.49
C SER A 207 -19.77 9.45 -4.92
N ARG A 208 -20.91 8.94 -5.40
CA ARG A 208 -21.45 7.62 -5.00
C ARG A 208 -20.43 6.48 -5.10
N LYS A 209 -19.52 6.53 -6.08
CA LYS A 209 -18.50 5.49 -6.32
C LYS A 209 -17.16 5.78 -5.66
N MET A 210 -16.94 7.01 -5.20
CA MET A 210 -15.68 7.48 -4.62
C MET A 210 -16.01 8.37 -3.42
N PRO A 211 -16.04 7.86 -2.19
CA PRO A 211 -16.42 8.64 -1.01
C PRO A 211 -15.35 9.68 -0.59
N PHE A 212 -14.25 9.77 -1.33
CA PHE A 212 -13.15 10.68 -1.06
C PHE A 212 -13.21 11.93 -1.94
N ASN A 213 -12.97 13.09 -1.34
CA ASN A 213 -12.40 14.20 -2.08
C ASN A 213 -10.92 13.88 -2.33
N LEU A 214 -10.51 13.90 -3.60
CA LEU A 214 -9.12 13.66 -4.00
C LEU A 214 -8.55 14.92 -4.61
N HIS A 215 -7.35 15.27 -4.16
CA HIS A 215 -6.64 16.46 -4.60
C HIS A 215 -5.31 16.04 -5.24
N PHE A 216 -5.07 16.53 -6.44
CA PHE A 216 -3.91 16.21 -7.27
C PHE A 216 -3.05 17.44 -7.46
N LEU A 217 -1.73 17.24 -7.38
CA LEU A 217 -0.73 18.25 -7.67
C LEU A 217 0.44 17.59 -8.37
N ILE A 218 0.96 18.24 -9.42
CA ILE A 218 2.19 17.84 -10.10
C ILE A 218 3.23 18.91 -9.79
N LYS A 219 4.31 18.54 -9.11
CA LYS A 219 5.36 19.47 -8.67
C LYS A 219 6.70 18.77 -8.50
N ASP A 220 7.78 19.39 -8.99
CA ASP A 220 9.17 18.95 -8.80
C ASP A 220 9.50 17.51 -9.26
N GLY A 221 8.79 17.03 -10.29
CA GLY A 221 8.89 15.66 -10.82
C GLY A 221 8.14 14.62 -9.97
N ILE A 222 7.20 15.07 -9.14
CA ILE A 222 6.40 14.24 -8.24
C ILE A 222 4.92 14.52 -8.52
N VAL A 223 4.15 13.45 -8.59
CA VAL A 223 2.69 13.51 -8.63
C VAL A 223 2.17 13.18 -7.25
N PHE A 224 1.43 14.11 -6.67
CA PHE A 224 0.81 14.01 -5.35
C PHE A 224 -0.68 13.75 -5.52
N ILE A 225 -1.21 12.79 -4.76
CA ILE A 225 -2.64 12.48 -4.68
C ILE A 225 -2.98 12.34 -3.20
N GLY A 226 -3.87 13.18 -2.67
CA GLY A 226 -4.22 13.11 -1.26
C GLY A 226 -5.65 13.55 -0.96
N THR A 227 -6.11 13.25 0.24
CA THR A 227 -7.46 13.58 0.71
C THR A 227 -7.56 14.93 1.43
N SER A 228 -6.41 15.55 1.73
CA SER A 228 -6.29 16.81 2.45
C SER A 228 -5.89 17.93 1.50
N ILE A 229 -6.85 18.79 1.15
CA ILE A 229 -6.56 19.99 0.35
C ILE A 229 -5.55 20.91 1.06
N LYS A 230 -5.60 20.97 2.39
CA LYS A 230 -4.66 21.75 3.21
C LYS A 230 -3.23 21.29 2.97
N ASP A 231 -2.97 19.99 3.02
CA ASP A 231 -1.62 19.46 2.83
C ASP A 231 -1.14 19.67 1.40
N ILE A 232 -2.01 19.44 0.41
CA ILE A 232 -1.68 19.69 -1.00
C ILE A 232 -1.35 21.18 -1.25
N ARG A 233 -2.08 22.12 -0.64
CA ARG A 233 -1.79 23.56 -0.73
C ARG A 233 -0.51 23.94 -0.01
N GLN A 234 -0.21 23.30 1.11
CA GLN A 234 1.07 23.49 1.80
C GLN A 234 2.25 22.96 0.98
N ILE A 235 2.09 21.80 0.33
CA ILE A 235 3.08 21.23 -0.58
C ILE A 235 3.29 22.16 -1.78
N GLN A 236 2.20 22.66 -2.37
CA GLN A 236 2.24 23.60 -3.48
C GLN A 236 3.02 24.87 -3.12
N SER A 237 2.71 25.51 -1.99
CA SER A 237 3.39 26.73 -1.52
C SER A 237 4.79 26.48 -0.95
N GLY A 238 5.18 25.23 -0.73
CA GLY A 238 6.45 24.87 -0.08
C GLY A 238 6.46 25.10 1.44
N SER A 239 5.30 25.31 2.05
CA SER A 239 5.14 25.52 3.49
C SER A 239 4.91 24.23 4.30
N PHE A 240 4.74 23.08 3.62
CA PHE A 240 4.59 21.79 4.29
C PHE A 240 5.83 21.46 5.14
N LYS A 241 5.61 21.09 6.41
CA LYS A 241 6.67 20.75 7.36
C LYS A 241 6.61 19.26 7.73
N GLY A 242 7.41 18.44 7.06
CA GLY A 242 7.65 17.05 7.48
C GLY A 242 8.71 16.95 8.57
N ASN A 243 8.69 15.86 9.33
CA ASN A 243 9.62 15.59 10.44
C ASN A 243 9.95 14.09 10.59
N ILE A 244 10.41 13.48 9.50
CA ILE A 244 10.71 12.05 9.45
C ILE A 244 11.72 11.58 10.54
N SER A 245 11.36 10.51 11.27
CA SER A 245 12.26 9.86 12.24
C SER A 245 13.45 9.18 11.56
N LYS A 246 14.52 8.93 12.32
CA LYS A 246 15.72 8.24 11.80
C LYS A 246 15.42 6.83 11.32
N GLU A 247 14.57 6.12 12.06
CA GLU A 247 14.14 4.74 11.78
C GLU A 247 13.30 4.70 10.50
N GLN A 248 12.29 5.58 10.38
CA GLN A 248 11.44 5.67 9.19
C GLN A 248 12.27 6.07 7.95
N LYS A 249 13.20 7.02 8.11
CA LYS A 249 14.13 7.40 7.05
C LYS A 249 14.99 6.22 6.59
N ALA A 250 15.50 5.42 7.52
CA ALA A 250 16.31 4.25 7.21
C ALA A 250 15.50 3.20 6.44
N LEU A 251 14.25 2.94 6.85
CA LEU A 251 13.34 2.02 6.15
C LEU A 251 13.11 2.45 4.71
N LEU A 252 12.74 3.72 4.50
CA LEU A 252 12.42 4.24 3.16
C LEU A 252 13.65 4.41 2.25
N SER A 253 14.85 4.60 2.82
CA SER A 253 16.06 4.89 2.02
C SER A 253 16.91 3.66 1.70
N LYS A 254 16.76 2.57 2.44
CA LYS A 254 17.61 1.38 2.31
C LYS A 254 16.92 0.20 1.65
N ASN A 255 15.61 0.27 1.44
CA ASN A 255 14.82 -0.86 0.94
C ASN A 255 14.02 -0.43 -0.30
N ASN A 256 13.92 -1.33 -1.27
CA ASN A 256 13.06 -1.23 -2.45
C ASN A 256 11.57 -1.43 -2.10
N PHE A 257 11.29 -2.22 -1.06
CA PHE A 257 9.97 -2.37 -0.47
C PHE A 257 10.07 -2.11 1.03
N SER A 258 9.21 -1.25 1.55
CA SER A 258 9.05 -1.11 3.00
C SER A 258 7.62 -0.79 3.39
N LEU A 259 7.18 -1.33 4.52
CA LEU A 259 5.92 -1.02 5.17
C LEU A 259 6.21 -0.71 6.63
N PHE A 260 5.52 0.30 7.15
CA PHE A 260 5.52 0.65 8.55
C PHE A 260 4.08 0.83 9.01
N PHE A 261 3.77 0.33 10.21
CA PHE A 261 2.50 0.54 10.86
C PHE A 261 2.71 0.80 12.35
N ASN A 262 2.02 1.82 12.85
CA ASN A 262 1.98 2.22 14.25
C ASN A 262 0.56 1.95 14.78
N PRO A 263 0.35 0.80 15.46
CA PRO A 263 -0.94 0.44 16.03
C PRO A 263 -1.48 1.49 17.01
N LYS A 264 -0.62 2.11 17.82
CA LYS A 264 -1.04 3.11 18.81
C LYS A 264 -1.56 4.39 18.16
N THR A 265 -0.91 4.87 17.09
CA THR A 265 -1.43 6.02 16.34
C THR A 265 -2.74 5.67 15.61
N MET A 266 -2.88 4.44 15.10
CA MET A 266 -4.14 3.96 14.52
C MET A 266 -5.26 3.98 15.56
N SER A 267 -5.00 3.39 16.74
CA SER A 267 -5.94 3.32 17.86
C SER A 267 -6.44 4.71 18.27
N ALA A 268 -5.51 5.67 18.42
CA ALA A 268 -5.82 7.05 18.75
C ALA A 268 -6.58 7.80 17.65
N SER A 269 -6.56 7.31 16.42
CA SER A 269 -7.25 7.90 15.27
C SER A 269 -8.68 7.38 15.08
N ILE A 270 -9.10 6.33 15.80
CA ILE A 270 -10.47 5.80 15.70
C ILE A 270 -11.44 6.79 16.38
N PRO A 271 -12.45 7.32 15.67
CA PRO A 271 -13.43 8.23 16.26
C PRO A 271 -14.26 7.59 17.36
N ALA A 272 -14.63 8.38 18.38
CA ALA A 272 -15.41 7.89 19.51
C ALA A 272 -16.81 7.37 19.12
N GLY A 273 -17.37 7.85 17.99
CA GLY A 273 -18.65 7.39 17.46
C GLY A 273 -18.63 5.95 16.91
N GLU A 274 -17.44 5.40 16.64
CA GLU A 274 -17.24 4.05 16.14
C GLU A 274 -17.06 3.02 17.29
N LEU A 275 -17.18 3.44 18.56
CA LEU A 275 -16.91 2.63 19.77
C LEU A 275 -18.01 1.60 20.11
N GLY A 276 -18.33 0.70 19.18
CA GLY A 276 -19.03 -0.55 19.51
C GLY A 276 -18.12 -1.57 20.19
N ASP A 277 -18.68 -2.66 20.73
CA ASP A 277 -17.92 -3.72 21.42
C ASP A 277 -16.75 -4.29 20.60
N GLY A 278 -16.93 -4.41 19.28
CA GLY A 278 -15.86 -4.86 18.37
C GLY A 278 -14.72 -3.84 18.23
N ALA A 279 -15.05 -2.55 18.22
CA ALA A 279 -14.07 -1.48 18.13
C ALA A 279 -13.28 -1.34 19.43
N GLU A 280 -13.91 -1.52 20.60
CA GLU A 280 -13.19 -1.49 21.88
C GLU A 280 -12.22 -2.68 22.02
N LYS A 281 -12.60 -3.87 21.56
CA LYS A 281 -11.68 -5.01 21.46
C LYS A 281 -10.50 -4.69 20.54
N MET A 282 -10.77 -4.15 19.34
CA MET A 282 -9.72 -3.76 18.39
C MET A 282 -8.78 -2.69 18.98
N ARG A 283 -9.33 -1.69 19.67
CA ARG A 283 -8.57 -0.60 20.31
C ARG A 283 -7.58 -1.16 21.34
N LYS A 284 -8.03 -2.06 22.20
CA LYS A 284 -7.17 -2.74 23.17
C LYS A 284 -6.02 -3.50 22.52
N LEU A 285 -6.27 -4.20 21.41
CA LEU A 285 -5.22 -4.90 20.65
C LEU A 285 -4.20 -3.93 20.07
N LEU A 286 -4.68 -2.85 19.46
CA LEU A 286 -3.82 -1.84 18.87
C LEU A 286 -2.99 -1.10 19.93
N ASP A 287 -3.57 -0.79 21.08
CA ASP A 287 -2.87 -0.16 22.21
C ASP A 287 -1.79 -1.07 22.81
N GLY A 288 -2.06 -2.37 22.86
CA GLY A 288 -1.13 -3.40 23.34
C GLY A 288 -0.06 -3.80 22.33
N ALA A 289 -0.16 -3.36 21.08
CA ALA A 289 0.77 -3.77 20.02
C ALA A 289 1.98 -2.83 19.89
N GLY A 290 3.15 -3.43 19.59
CA GLY A 290 4.32 -2.68 19.17
C GLY A 290 4.27 -2.29 17.69
N ASN A 291 5.15 -1.39 17.28
CA ASN A 291 5.23 -1.00 15.88
C ASN A 291 5.57 -2.20 14.99
N LEU A 292 4.98 -2.22 13.81
CA LEU A 292 5.23 -3.24 12.80
C LEU A 292 6.01 -2.65 11.64
N TYR A 293 6.97 -3.44 11.16
CA TYR A 293 7.82 -3.12 10.02
C TYR A 293 7.85 -4.30 9.08
N MET A 294 7.86 -4.05 7.79
CA MET A 294 8.13 -5.05 6.79
C MET A 294 9.11 -4.47 5.76
N THR A 295 10.15 -5.21 5.41
CA THR A 295 11.13 -4.78 4.40
C THR A 295 11.49 -5.94 3.51
N SER A 296 11.69 -5.69 2.23
CA SER A 296 12.34 -6.70 1.38
C SER A 296 13.82 -6.81 1.78
N THR A 297 14.35 -8.03 1.77
CA THR A 297 15.77 -8.31 2.00
C THR A 297 16.61 -8.15 0.74
N GLY A 298 15.98 -7.80 -0.39
CA GLY A 298 16.58 -7.88 -1.72
C GLY A 298 16.83 -9.32 -2.17
N ILE A 299 17.59 -9.49 -3.25
CA ILE A 299 18.10 -10.79 -3.69
C ILE A 299 19.46 -11.03 -3.06
N LYS A 300 19.63 -12.21 -2.47
CA LYS A 300 20.92 -12.70 -2.01
C LYS A 300 21.03 -14.19 -2.26
N ASP A 301 22.12 -14.64 -2.89
CA ASP A 301 22.40 -16.07 -3.15
C ASP A 301 21.26 -16.81 -3.86
N GLY A 302 20.52 -16.12 -4.74
CA GLY A 302 19.35 -16.66 -5.46
C GLY A 302 18.05 -16.67 -4.64
N TYR A 303 18.05 -16.14 -3.42
CA TYR A 303 16.87 -16.00 -2.58
C TYR A 303 16.35 -14.57 -2.58
N VAL A 304 15.04 -14.41 -2.71
CA VAL A 304 14.35 -13.16 -2.38
C VAL A 304 13.62 -13.34 -1.07
N GLY A 305 13.63 -12.33 -0.22
CA GLY A 305 13.02 -12.42 1.09
C GLY A 305 12.32 -11.16 1.55
N VAL A 306 11.58 -11.35 2.64
CA VAL A 306 10.88 -10.32 3.39
C VAL A 306 11.19 -10.53 4.86
N ASP A 307 11.61 -9.45 5.52
CA ASP A 307 11.70 -9.35 6.95
C ASP A 307 10.46 -8.66 7.50
N MET A 308 9.76 -9.31 8.42
CA MET A 308 8.72 -8.72 9.25
C MET A 308 9.26 -8.55 10.65
N VAL A 309 9.16 -7.35 11.22
CA VAL A 309 9.63 -7.03 12.56
C VAL A 309 8.51 -6.39 13.36
N ALA A 310 8.30 -6.86 14.58
CA ALA A 310 7.42 -6.23 15.55
C ALA A 310 8.25 -5.81 16.77
N ASP A 311 8.07 -4.57 17.22
CA ASP A 311 8.61 -4.13 18.50
C ASP A 311 7.88 -4.85 19.65
N VAL A 312 8.60 -5.20 20.71
CA VAL A 312 8.01 -5.72 21.95
C VAL A 312 7.67 -4.52 22.83
N PRO A 313 6.41 -4.36 23.27
CA PRO A 313 6.02 -3.30 24.21
C PRO A 313 6.85 -3.39 25.50
N LYS A 314 7.20 -2.25 26.10
CA LYS A 314 8.08 -2.19 27.29
C LYS A 314 7.49 -2.88 28.51
N GLU A 315 6.17 -3.03 28.53
CA GLU A 315 5.40 -3.68 29.58
C GLU A 315 5.50 -5.22 29.54
N LYS A 316 6.04 -5.78 28.44
CA LYS A 316 6.23 -7.22 28.25
C LYS A 316 7.66 -7.62 28.63
N GLU A 317 7.82 -8.80 29.23
CA GLU A 317 9.12 -9.27 29.70
C GLU A 317 10.07 -9.61 28.53
N ASN A 318 9.52 -10.24 27.47
CA ASN A 318 10.27 -10.64 26.28
C ASN A 318 9.32 -10.93 25.09
N ALA A 319 9.90 -11.13 23.89
CA ALA A 319 9.14 -11.40 22.68
C ALA A 319 8.35 -12.72 22.70
N LEU A 320 8.79 -13.74 23.45
CA LEU A 320 8.05 -15.02 23.50
C LEU A 320 6.74 -14.85 24.26
N GLN A 321 6.79 -14.21 25.43
CA GLN A 321 5.58 -13.87 26.18
C GLN A 321 4.65 -13.01 25.33
N TYR A 322 5.18 -11.95 24.72
CA TYR A 322 4.40 -11.07 23.85
C TYR A 322 3.77 -11.81 22.67
N PHE A 323 4.49 -12.72 22.02
CA PHE A 323 3.96 -13.54 20.91
C PHE A 323 2.80 -14.44 21.34
N LEU A 324 2.90 -15.09 22.51
CA LEU A 324 1.81 -15.92 23.04
C LEU A 324 0.58 -15.08 23.39
N ASP A 325 0.79 -13.91 24.01
CA ASP A 325 -0.27 -12.97 24.34
C ASP A 325 -1.03 -12.52 23.08
N LEU A 326 -0.30 -12.15 22.01
CA LEU A 326 -0.89 -11.77 20.73
C LEU A 326 -1.75 -12.88 20.13
N ILE A 327 -1.28 -14.14 20.17
CA ILE A 327 -2.05 -15.28 19.65
C ILE A 327 -3.35 -15.45 20.44
N GLU A 328 -3.28 -15.37 21.77
CA GLU A 328 -4.46 -15.49 22.63
C GLU A 328 -5.45 -14.36 22.37
N GLU A 329 -4.96 -13.13 22.28
CA GLU A 329 -5.71 -11.92 21.99
C GLU A 329 -6.40 -11.97 20.63
N MET A 330 -5.70 -12.39 19.57
CA MET A 330 -6.30 -12.63 18.25
C MET A 330 -7.37 -13.72 18.28
N GLY A 331 -7.22 -14.72 19.14
CA GLY A 331 -8.23 -15.76 19.36
C GLY A 331 -9.55 -15.23 19.92
N LYS A 332 -9.52 -14.13 20.68
CA LYS A 332 -10.68 -13.49 21.34
C LYS A 332 -11.47 -12.52 20.43
N LEU A 333 -10.93 -12.21 19.25
CA LEU A 333 -11.63 -11.42 18.23
C LEU A 333 -12.70 -12.20 17.46
N LYS A 334 -12.71 -13.53 17.59
CA LYS A 334 -13.68 -14.40 16.90
C LYS A 334 -15.04 -14.43 17.58
#